data_AF-A0A336M070-F1
#
_entry.id   AF-A0A336M070-F1
#
_cell.length_a   1.000
_cell.length_b   1.000
_cell.length_c   1.000
_cell.angle_alpha   90.00
_cell.angle_beta   90.00
_cell.angle_gamma   90.00
#
_symmetry.space_group_name_H-M   'P 1'
#
loop_
_entity.id
_entity.type
_entity.pdbx_description
1 polymer ?
#
loop_
_entity_poly.entity_id
_entity_poly.type
_entity_poly.pdbx_seq_one_letter_code
_entity_poly.pdbx_strand_id
1 'polypeptide(L)'
;MESSGVETPKYDIASQEEQRAQTIMEATTKKVGDQYETGLLWKYDTIKLPDSNSTHLLNKVQQQLADYTKKGYIQKLTTDEINQVHKKVWYIRIFPTINPNKPDQTRLDRNYSCGNT
;
A
#
# COMPACT_ATOMS: atom_id res chain seq x y z
N MET A 1 33.24 -30.26 11.24
CA MET A 1 32.60 -28.93 11.13
C MET A 1 32.72 -28.54 9.68
N GLU A 2 31.69 -28.86 8.90
CA GLU A 2 31.70 -28.66 7.45
C GLU A 2 31.51 -27.16 7.18
N SER A 3 32.59 -26.52 6.75
CA SER A 3 32.56 -25.13 6.27
C SER A 3 31.88 -25.14 4.92
N SER A 4 30.62 -24.72 4.85
CA SER A 4 29.94 -24.47 3.58
C SER A 4 30.74 -23.46 2.77
N GLY A 5 31.41 -23.93 1.71
CA GLY A 5 32.27 -23.15 0.83
C GLY A 5 31.44 -22.23 -0.06
N VAL A 6 30.93 -21.15 0.53
CA VAL A 6 30.38 -20.03 -0.23
C VAL A 6 31.52 -19.03 -0.41
N GLU A 7 32.06 -18.97 -1.63
CA GLU A 7 33.01 -17.92 -1.99
C GLU A 7 32.29 -16.57 -1.89
N THR A 8 32.80 -15.68 -1.04
CA THR A 8 32.26 -14.33 -0.94
C THR A 8 32.58 -13.58 -2.24
N PRO A 9 31.57 -12.98 -2.91
CA PRO A 9 31.80 -12.28 -4.16
C PRO A 9 32.81 -11.14 -3.98
N LYS A 10 33.74 -10.97 -4.93
CA LYS A 10 34.80 -9.94 -4.93
C LYS A 10 34.28 -8.50 -5.00
N TYR A 11 33.00 -8.32 -5.32
CA TYR A 11 32.32 -7.03 -5.41
C TYR A 11 31.07 -7.11 -4.55
N ASP A 12 30.70 -6.01 -3.89
CA ASP A 12 29.38 -5.88 -3.28
C ASP A 12 28.34 -5.92 -4.40
N ILE A 13 27.73 -7.09 -4.60
CA ILE A 13 26.59 -7.26 -5.52
C ILE A 13 25.30 -6.76 -4.86
N ALA A 14 25.38 -6.31 -3.59
CA ALA A 14 24.24 -5.91 -2.81
C ALA A 14 23.45 -4.80 -3.52
N SER A 15 22.23 -5.11 -3.94
CA SER A 15 21.30 -4.11 -4.45
C SER A 15 21.06 -3.04 -3.39
N GLN A 16 20.70 -1.83 -3.79
CA GLN A 16 20.30 -0.78 -2.83
C GLN A 16 19.17 -1.27 -1.89
N GLU A 17 18.31 -2.15 -2.40
CA GLU A 17 17.24 -2.79 -1.62
C GLU A 17 17.79 -3.78 -0.58
N GLU A 18 18.84 -4.54 -0.91
CA GLU A 18 19.48 -5.48 0.01
C GLU A 18 20.24 -4.76 1.12
N GLN A 19 20.97 -3.68 0.79
CA GLN A 19 21.63 -2.83 1.77
C GLN A 19 20.62 -2.19 2.74
N ARG A 20 19.48 -1.71 2.21
CA ARG A 20 18.36 -1.22 3.02
C ARG A 20 17.80 -2.31 3.93
N ALA A 21 17.52 -3.48 3.38
CA ALA A 21 16.98 -4.61 4.12
C ALA A 21 17.91 -5.00 5.27
N GLN A 22 19.21 -5.07 5.01
CA GLN A 22 20.22 -5.37 6.03
C GLN A 22 20.25 -4.30 7.13
N THR A 23 20.24 -3.01 6.75
CA THR A 23 20.19 -1.90 7.72
C THR A 23 18.95 -2.00 8.62
N ILE A 24 17.77 -2.30 8.05
CA ILE A 24 16.53 -2.46 8.82
C ILE A 24 16.64 -3.66 9.75
N MET A 25 17.15 -4.79 9.27
CA MET A 25 17.32 -6.01 10.06
C MET A 25 18.22 -5.74 11.27
N GLU A 26 19.39 -5.14 11.06
CA GLU A 26 20.35 -4.83 12.12
C GLU A 26 19.79 -3.83 13.13
N ALA A 27 19.07 -2.81 12.67
CA ALA A 27 18.51 -1.77 13.53
C ALA A 27 17.29 -2.22 14.35
N THR A 28 16.50 -3.17 13.85
CA THR A 28 15.19 -3.51 14.44
C THR A 28 15.13 -4.88 15.09
N THR A 29 16.13 -5.75 14.85
CA THR A 29 16.15 -7.10 15.43
C THR A 29 16.47 -7.04 16.92
N LYS A 30 15.52 -7.48 17.75
CA LYS A 30 15.68 -7.58 19.20
C LYS A 30 15.14 -8.91 19.71
N LYS A 31 15.74 -9.42 20.78
CA LYS A 31 15.23 -10.61 21.47
C LYS A 31 14.16 -10.19 22.47
N VAL A 32 12.95 -10.73 22.31
CA VAL A 32 11.81 -10.53 23.22
C VAL A 32 11.45 -11.88 23.82
N GLY A 33 11.87 -12.11 25.07
CA GLY A 33 11.73 -13.41 25.72
C GLY A 33 12.50 -14.50 24.97
N ASP A 34 11.79 -15.54 24.53
CA ASP A 34 12.34 -16.66 23.76
C ASP A 34 12.31 -16.43 22.24
N GLN A 35 11.73 -15.32 21.77
CA GLN A 35 11.54 -15.04 20.35
C GLN A 35 12.36 -13.83 19.91
N TYR A 36 12.58 -13.71 18.59
CA TYR A 36 13.17 -12.53 17.97
C TYR A 36 12.11 -11.78 17.19
N GLU A 37 12.02 -10.47 17.43
CA GLU A 37 11.23 -9.56 16.63
C GLU A 37 12.17 -8.80 15.68
N THR A 38 11.78 -8.65 14.42
CA THR A 38 12.49 -7.84 13.43
C THR A 38 11.50 -6.98 12.65
N GLY A 39 11.97 -5.85 12.14
CA GLY A 39 11.18 -4.95 11.32
C GLY A 39 10.90 -5.54 9.93
N LEU A 40 9.88 -5.00 9.26
CA LEU A 40 9.58 -5.37 7.88
C LEU A 40 10.70 -4.87 6.95
N LEU A 41 11.56 -5.79 6.49
CA LEU A 41 12.77 -5.46 5.70
C LEU A 41 12.48 -4.74 4.37
N TRP A 42 11.29 -4.98 3.81
CA TRP A 42 10.81 -4.38 2.56
C TRP A 42 9.99 -3.10 2.77
N LYS A 43 9.75 -2.68 4.02
CA LYS A 43 8.89 -1.52 4.31
C LYS A 43 9.63 -0.23 4.02
N TYR A 44 9.04 0.62 3.17
CA TYR A 44 9.50 1.99 2.92
C TYR A 44 8.92 2.97 3.95
N ASP A 45 9.79 3.82 4.51
CA ASP A 45 9.42 4.78 5.57
C ASP A 45 8.54 5.92 5.04
N THR A 46 8.73 6.29 3.77
CA THR A 46 7.97 7.34 3.09
C THR A 46 7.43 6.82 1.77
N ILE A 47 6.22 6.25 1.78
CA ILE A 47 5.48 5.93 0.56
C ILE A 47 4.63 7.17 0.23
N LYS A 48 5.03 7.95 -0.79
CA LYS A 48 4.19 9.01 -1.34
C LYS A 48 3.34 8.40 -2.44
N LEU A 49 2.04 8.27 -2.19
CA LEU A 49 1.12 7.88 -3.26
C LEU A 49 0.92 9.06 -4.21
N PRO A 50 0.84 8.81 -5.53
CA PRO A 50 0.49 9.85 -6.49
C PRO A 50 -0.90 10.37 -6.19
N ASP A 51 -1.08 11.69 -6.33
CA ASP A 51 -2.37 12.33 -6.12
C ASP A 51 -3.41 11.75 -7.09
N SER A 52 -4.56 11.36 -6.55
CA SER A 52 -5.63 10.79 -7.35
C SER A 52 -6.39 11.92 -8.05
N ASN A 53 -5.85 12.42 -9.16
CA ASN A 53 -6.59 13.37 -10.01
C ASN A 53 -7.93 12.75 -10.43
N SER A 54 -9.02 13.29 -9.89
CA SER A 54 -10.37 12.75 -9.92
C SER A 54 -11.21 13.35 -11.05
N THR A 55 -10.75 13.29 -12.30
CA THR A 55 -11.44 14.00 -13.41
C THR A 55 -12.47 13.16 -14.15
N HIS A 56 -12.63 11.87 -13.84
CA HIS A 56 -13.59 10.98 -14.53
C HIS A 56 -14.42 10.14 -13.56
N LEU A 57 -15.13 10.79 -12.63
CA LEU A 57 -16.18 10.12 -11.88
C LEU A 57 -17.39 9.91 -12.80
N LEU A 58 -17.51 8.71 -13.36
CA LEU A 58 -18.69 8.31 -14.11
C LEU A 58 -19.94 8.44 -13.20
N ASN A 59 -21.05 8.96 -13.73
CA ASN A 59 -22.31 9.19 -12.98
C ASN A 59 -22.77 7.96 -12.17
N LYS A 60 -22.47 6.74 -12.63
CA LYS A 60 -22.77 5.48 -11.91
C LYS A 60 -22.01 5.34 -10.58
N VAL A 61 -20.78 5.83 -10.51
CA VAL A 61 -19.97 5.81 -9.27
C VAL A 61 -20.61 6.69 -8.21
N GLN A 62 -21.13 7.86 -8.60
CA GLN A 62 -21.82 8.78 -7.68
C GLN A 62 -23.09 8.17 -7.09
N GLN A 63 -23.86 7.43 -7.89
CA GLN A 63 -25.05 6.69 -7.41
C GLN A 63 -24.67 5.61 -6.38
N GLN A 64 -23.64 4.81 -6.67
CA GLN A 64 -23.17 3.78 -5.74
C GLN A 64 -22.57 4.38 -4.45
N LEU A 65 -21.89 5.52 -4.54
CA LEU A 65 -21.43 6.28 -3.38
C LEU A 65 -22.62 6.73 -2.52
N ALA A 66 -23.71 7.22 -3.12
CA ALA A 66 -24.92 7.60 -2.39
C ALA A 66 -25.55 6.39 -1.68
N ASP A 67 -25.62 5.23 -2.35
CA ASP A 67 -26.12 3.99 -1.75
C ASP A 67 -25.26 3.51 -0.57
N TYR A 68 -23.94 3.58 -0.70
CA TYR A 68 -23.03 3.23 0.39
C TYR A 68 -23.10 4.21 1.56
N THR A 69 -23.35 5.48 1.28
CA THR A 69 -23.60 6.48 2.32
C THR A 69 -24.88 6.15 3.08
N LYS A 70 -25.95 5.79 2.36
CA LYS A 70 -27.24 5.38 2.95
C LYS A 70 -27.12 4.11 3.79
N LYS A 71 -26.26 3.16 3.38
CA LYS A 71 -25.95 1.94 4.15
C LYS A 71 -25.03 2.19 5.35
N GLY A 72 -24.45 3.38 5.48
CA GLY A 72 -23.52 3.73 6.55
C GLY A 72 -22.12 3.13 6.39
N TYR A 73 -21.76 2.64 5.21
CA TYR A 73 -20.41 2.10 4.97
C TYR A 73 -19.37 3.17 4.67
N ILE A 74 -19.81 4.35 4.21
CA ILE A 74 -18.96 5.50 3.95
C ILE A 74 -19.57 6.76 4.56
N GLN A 75 -18.70 7.66 5.00
CA GLN A 75 -19.06 8.97 5.52
C GLN A 75 -18.22 10.03 4.78
N LYS A 76 -18.83 11.19 4.50
CA LYS A 76 -18.08 12.34 3.99
C LYS A 76 -17.18 12.86 5.12
N LEU A 77 -15.89 12.98 4.85
CA LEU A 77 -14.96 13.61 5.80
C LEU A 77 -15.36 15.06 6.04
N THR A 78 -15.16 15.51 7.28
CA THR A 78 -15.40 16.90 7.70
C THR A 78 -14.28 17.79 7.18
N THR A 79 -14.57 19.09 6.96
CA THR A 79 -13.56 20.07 6.53
C THR A 79 -12.34 20.12 7.45
N ASP A 80 -12.55 19.91 8.75
CA ASP A 80 -11.48 19.92 9.75
C ASP A 80 -10.58 18.68 9.63
N GLU A 81 -11.14 17.52 9.29
CA GLU A 81 -10.40 16.26 9.12
C GLU A 81 -9.59 16.24 7.81
N ILE A 82 -10.07 16.96 6.79
CA ILE A 82 -9.37 17.14 5.51
C ILE A 82 -8.14 18.04 5.67
N ASN A 83 -8.29 19.12 6.46
CA ASN A 83 -7.20 20.08 6.71
C ASN A 83 -6.15 19.56 7.70
N GLN A 84 -6.45 18.47 8.41
CA GLN A 84 -5.46 17.79 9.23
C GLN A 84 -4.37 17.18 8.35
N VAL A 85 -3.12 17.60 8.58
CA VAL A 85 -1.95 17.01 7.93
C VAL A 85 -1.69 15.65 8.56
N HIS A 86 -2.19 14.61 7.92
CA HIS A 86 -1.90 13.24 8.32
C HIS A 86 -0.52 12.82 7.81
N LYS A 87 0.27 12.15 8.65
CA LYS A 87 1.59 11.61 8.27
C LYS A 87 1.51 10.61 7.10
N LYS A 88 0.36 9.94 6.95
CA LYS A 88 0.12 8.94 5.90
C LYS A 88 -1.33 8.99 5.43
N VAL A 89 -1.55 9.52 4.22
CA VAL A 89 -2.86 9.51 3.55
C VAL A 89 -2.80 8.49 2.42
N TRP A 90 -3.78 7.59 2.38
CA TRP A 90 -3.91 6.60 1.33
C TRP A 90 -5.06 6.97 0.41
N TYR A 91 -4.76 7.20 -0.86
CA TYR A 91 -5.78 7.37 -1.90
C TYR A 91 -6.05 6.03 -2.57
N ILE A 92 -7.33 5.67 -2.66
CA ILE A 92 -7.78 4.49 -3.41
C ILE A 92 -8.40 4.97 -4.71
N ARG A 93 -7.77 4.63 -5.83
CA ARG A 93 -8.38 4.85 -7.14
C ARG A 93 -9.53 3.88 -7.33
N ILE A 94 -10.69 4.41 -7.67
CA ILE A 94 -11.91 3.62 -7.92
C ILE A 94 -11.99 3.30 -9.41
N PHE A 95 -12.05 2.01 -9.75
CA PHE A 95 -12.24 1.56 -11.12
C PHE A 95 -13.62 0.90 -11.27
N PRO A 96 -14.52 1.46 -12.09
CA PRO A 96 -15.78 0.81 -12.41
C PRO A 96 -15.54 -0.27 -13.48
N THR A 97 -15.73 -1.53 -13.11
CA THR A 97 -15.65 -2.67 -14.03
C THR A 97 -17.04 -3.03 -14.51
N ILE A 98 -17.20 -3.18 -15.82
CA ILE A 98 -18.44 -3.59 -16.46
C ILE A 98 -18.32 -5.07 -16.82
N ASN A 99 -19.21 -5.90 -16.30
CA ASN A 99 -19.27 -7.31 -16.69
C ASN A 99 -20.00 -7.41 -18.05
N PRO A 100 -19.37 -7.97 -19.10
CA PRO A 100 -20.03 -8.12 -20.40
C PRO A 100 -21.30 -8.99 -20.35
N ASN A 101 -21.37 -9.95 -19.43
CA ASN A 101 -22.54 -10.82 -19.26
C ASN A 101 -23.69 -10.16 -18.47
N LYS A 102 -23.43 -9.02 -17.82
CA LYS A 102 -24.42 -8.22 -17.05
C LYS A 102 -24.08 -6.73 -17.18
N PRO A 103 -24.36 -6.09 -18.34
CA PRO A 103 -23.91 -4.73 -18.63
C PRO A 103 -24.58 -3.65 -17.77
N ASP A 104 -25.70 -3.99 -17.12
CA ASP A 104 -26.42 -3.16 -16.16
C ASP A 104 -25.75 -3.13 -14.77
N GLN A 105 -25.01 -4.20 -14.41
CA GLN A 105 -24.37 -4.33 -13.11
C GLN A 105 -22.90 -3.90 -13.15
N THR A 106 -22.63 -2.66 -12.75
CA THR A 106 -21.26 -2.14 -12.57
C THR A 106 -20.70 -2.54 -11.20
N ARG A 107 -19.51 -3.15 -11.17
CA ARG A 107 -18.78 -3.48 -9.94
C ARG A 107 -17.73 -2.41 -9.69
N LEU A 108 -17.63 -1.95 -8.45
CA LEU A 108 -16.56 -1.05 -8.02
C LEU A 108 -15.39 -1.92 -7.55
N ASP A 109 -14.36 -1.99 -8.37
CA ASP A 109 -13.15 -2.72 -8.02
C ASP A 109 -12.19 -1.78 -7.28
N ARG A 110 -11.84 -2.18 -6.06
CA ARG A 110 -10.82 -1.53 -5.23
C ARG A 110 -9.49 -2.22 -5.49
N ASN A 111 -8.77 -1.76 -6.52
CA ASN A 111 -7.41 -2.25 -6.75
C ASN A 111 -6.43 -1.49 -5.86
N TYR A 112 -5.77 -2.22 -4.96
CA TYR A 112 -4.60 -1.73 -4.24
C TYR A 112 -3.39 -1.89 -5.15
N SER A 113 -3.09 -0.87 -5.96
CA SER A 113 -1.78 -0.82 -6.60
C SER A 113 -0.77 -0.36 -5.55
N CYS A 114 -0.11 -1.31 -4.88
CA CYS A 114 1.19 -1.06 -4.29
C CYS A 114 2.15 -0.82 -5.46
N GLY A 115 2.35 0.45 -5.82
CA GLY A 115 3.30 0.83 -6.86
C GLY A 115 4.70 0.53 -6.36
N ASN A 116 5.35 -0.47 -6.97
CA ASN A 116 6.80 -0.58 -6.97
C ASN A 116 7.33 0.46 -7.96
N THR A 117 7.84 1.56 -7.43
CA THR A 117 8.73 2.51 -8.12
C THR A 117 9.66 3.11 -7.09
#